data_AF-A0A0J9Y0W7-F1
#
_entry.id   AF-A0A0J9Y0W7-F1
#
_cell.length_a   1.000
_cell.length_b   1.000
_cell.length_c   1.000
_cell.angle_alpha   90.00
_cell.angle_beta   90.00
_cell.angle_gamma   90.00
#
_symmetry.space_group_name_H-M   'P 1'
#
loop_
_entity.id
_entity.type
_entity.pdbx_description
1 polymer ?
#
loop_
_entity_poly.entity_id
_entity_poly.type
_entity_poly.pdbx_seq_one_letter_code
_entity_poly.pdbx_strand_id
1 'polypeptide(L)'
;MQKIQRNYLLKCLPRRKPHPFTENFTTSLLITGISRDYTGQSFSGTNKMSETLENIKSSIIRWWTAVNADKQPKPNPARMVTVQELPIYSDEKPYYKEVEELPMSIQKEMALLRRAALRRFGDFGESYLNVEEKSKKVFNSAQEFQRFLQEDYGLLPKAAAITIGGLTGFFLGMKKSVFRRFLYSGMGLLTMTAFCYPYEAIAVTRTAFEHGKMAWENFARSPEPPEYSVRADAPSSNSEQ
;
A
#
# COMPACT_ATOMS: atom_id res chain seq x y z
N MET A 1 18.75 -1.35 -57.47
CA MET A 1 17.98 -2.39 -56.73
C MET A 1 17.61 -1.89 -55.33
N GLN A 2 16.77 -0.86 -55.22
CA GLN A 2 16.51 -0.18 -53.93
C GLN A 2 15.10 0.44 -53.88
N LYS A 3 14.09 -0.26 -54.41
CA LYS A 3 12.69 0.23 -54.45
C LYS A 3 11.62 -0.79 -54.03
N ILE A 4 11.98 -1.96 -53.49
CA ILE A 4 11.02 -3.04 -53.19
C ILE A 4 10.77 -3.25 -51.67
N GLN A 5 11.51 -2.59 -50.77
CA GLN A 5 11.37 -2.83 -49.32
C GLN A 5 10.51 -1.80 -48.55
N ARG A 6 9.95 -0.77 -49.20
CA ARG A 6 9.06 0.21 -48.52
C ARG A 6 7.59 -0.19 -48.45
N ASN A 7 7.15 -1.23 -49.15
CA ASN A 7 5.72 -1.53 -49.32
C ASN A 7 5.11 -2.55 -48.33
N TYR A 8 5.90 -3.17 -47.44
CA TYR A 8 5.37 -4.16 -46.48
C TYR A 8 5.23 -3.65 -45.04
N LEU A 9 5.72 -2.45 -44.72
CA LEU A 9 5.77 -1.94 -43.34
C LEU A 9 4.69 -0.89 -42.99
N LEU A 10 3.70 -0.69 -43.87
CA LEU A 10 2.65 0.32 -43.68
C LEU A 10 1.22 -0.23 -43.53
N LYS A 11 1.01 -1.56 -43.41
CA LYS A 11 -0.32 -2.17 -43.58
C LYS A 11 -0.97 -2.83 -42.38
N CYS A 12 -0.61 -2.46 -41.15
CA CYS A 12 -1.37 -2.85 -39.94
C CYS A 12 -1.49 -1.70 -38.93
N LEU A 13 -2.30 -0.69 -39.25
CA LEU A 13 -2.86 0.25 -38.28
C LEU A 13 -4.30 0.59 -38.71
N PRO A 14 -5.35 0.03 -38.07
CA PRO A 14 -6.65 0.66 -38.10
C PRO A 14 -6.73 1.70 -36.96
N ARG A 15 -6.66 2.99 -37.35
CA ARG A 15 -7.21 4.10 -36.55
C ARG A 15 -8.68 3.82 -36.26
N ARG A 16 -9.06 3.59 -35.00
CA ARG A 16 -10.45 3.71 -34.56
C ARG A 16 -10.69 5.10 -33.98
N LYS A 17 -11.62 5.84 -34.58
CA LYS A 17 -12.12 7.14 -34.11
C LYS A 17 -12.92 6.97 -32.80
N PRO A 18 -12.91 7.94 -31.88
CA PRO A 18 -13.82 7.97 -30.74
C PRO A 18 -15.14 8.65 -31.13
N HIS A 19 -16.27 8.02 -30.83
CA HIS A 19 -17.58 8.67 -30.74
C HIS A 19 -18.22 8.31 -29.39
N PRO A 20 -19.09 9.19 -28.87
CA PRO A 20 -19.39 9.30 -27.45
C PRO A 20 -20.51 8.34 -27.06
N PHE A 21 -20.27 7.54 -26.02
CA PHE A 21 -21.34 6.83 -25.32
C PHE A 21 -21.56 7.57 -24.00
N THR A 22 -22.46 8.54 -24.04
CA THR A 22 -23.03 9.19 -22.88
C THR A 22 -24.01 8.24 -22.20
N GLU A 23 -23.99 8.28 -20.87
CA GLU A 23 -25.06 8.07 -19.88
C GLU A 23 -24.58 7.14 -18.74
N ASN A 24 -23.99 7.71 -17.70
CA ASN A 24 -24.66 8.32 -16.53
C ASN A 24 -25.21 7.26 -15.56
N PHE A 25 -24.37 6.81 -14.63
CA PHE A 25 -24.84 6.39 -13.30
C PHE A 25 -23.76 6.71 -12.26
N THR A 26 -23.87 7.93 -11.72
CA THR A 26 -23.53 8.28 -10.32
C THR A 26 -22.36 7.55 -9.66
N THR A 27 -21.15 8.12 -9.79
CA THR A 27 -20.13 8.16 -8.72
C THR A 27 -19.23 9.38 -8.95
N SER A 28 -19.84 10.57 -8.90
CA SER A 28 -19.12 11.83 -8.76
C SER A 28 -18.76 12.00 -7.29
N LEU A 29 -17.55 11.59 -6.92
CA LEU A 29 -16.63 12.24 -5.97
C LEU A 29 -15.52 11.22 -5.61
N LEU A 30 -14.26 11.64 -5.72
CA LEU A 30 -13.00 11.01 -5.26
C LEU A 30 -12.03 10.42 -6.30
N ILE A 31 -12.30 10.44 -7.61
CA ILE A 31 -11.29 9.95 -8.58
C ILE A 31 -11.12 10.91 -9.77
N THR A 32 -10.76 12.16 -9.48
CA THR A 32 -10.17 13.08 -10.46
C THR A 32 -9.15 13.92 -9.70
N GLY A 33 -7.94 13.37 -9.58
CA GLY A 33 -6.84 14.01 -8.85
C GLY A 33 -5.52 13.24 -8.90
N ILE A 34 -5.50 11.99 -9.34
CA ILE A 34 -4.24 11.28 -9.61
C ILE A 34 -3.94 11.44 -11.10
N SER A 35 -3.61 12.68 -11.48
CA SER A 35 -2.88 12.90 -12.71
C SER A 35 -1.53 12.22 -12.57
N ARG A 36 -1.13 11.56 -13.66
CA ARG A 36 0.18 10.96 -13.87
C ARG A 36 1.29 11.94 -13.49
N ASP A 37 2.06 11.61 -12.46
CA ASP A 37 3.45 12.04 -12.30
C ASP A 37 4.27 10.82 -11.86
N TYR A 38 4.57 9.94 -12.82
CA TYR A 38 5.76 9.11 -12.73
C TYR A 38 6.93 9.98 -13.19
N THR A 39 7.43 10.80 -12.28
CA THR A 39 8.69 11.51 -12.46
C THR A 39 9.68 10.96 -11.43
N GLY A 40 10.78 10.41 -11.93
CA GLY A 40 11.99 10.27 -11.12
C GLY A 40 12.42 11.68 -10.71
N GLN A 41 12.02 12.11 -9.52
CA GLN A 41 12.44 13.37 -8.94
C GLN A 41 13.39 13.04 -7.79
N SER A 42 14.68 13.19 -8.09
CA SER A 42 15.73 13.26 -7.08
C SER A 42 15.34 14.21 -5.95
N PHE A 43 15.69 13.77 -4.74
CA PHE A 43 15.45 14.39 -3.44
C PHE A 43 16.10 15.78 -3.33
N SER A 44 15.44 16.79 -3.89
CA SER A 44 15.66 18.23 -3.70
C SER A 44 14.34 18.86 -3.21
N GLY A 45 13.72 18.23 -2.20
CA GLY A 45 12.30 18.45 -1.86
C GLY A 45 12.03 19.01 -0.47
N THR A 46 13.03 19.14 0.41
CA THR A 46 12.81 19.52 1.81
C THR A 46 12.34 20.97 1.96
N ASN A 47 12.95 21.91 1.22
CA ASN A 47 12.59 23.34 1.30
C ASN A 47 11.17 23.61 0.74
N LYS A 48 10.79 22.94 -0.36
CA LYS A 48 9.48 23.14 -1.01
C LYS A 48 8.35 22.56 -0.15
N MET A 49 8.57 21.41 0.48
CA MET A 49 7.57 20.80 1.36
C MET A 49 7.35 21.63 2.65
N SER A 50 8.41 22.20 3.25
CA SER A 50 8.25 23.06 4.42
C SER A 50 7.48 24.35 4.11
N GLU A 51 7.74 24.99 2.96
CA GLU A 51 6.99 26.18 2.52
C GLU A 51 5.50 25.86 2.28
N THR A 52 5.20 24.72 1.63
CA THR A 52 3.80 24.30 1.44
C THR A 52 3.09 24.01 2.77
N LEU A 53 3.81 23.46 3.75
CA LEU A 53 3.26 23.15 5.06
C LEU A 53 2.94 24.41 5.87
N GLU A 54 3.82 25.41 5.85
CA GLU A 54 3.57 26.69 6.55
C GLU A 54 2.43 27.49 5.89
N ASN A 55 2.28 27.42 4.57
CA ASN A 55 1.13 27.97 3.86
C ASN A 55 -0.19 27.27 4.21
N ILE A 56 -0.18 25.95 4.39
CA ILE A 56 -1.36 25.19 4.81
C ILE A 56 -1.71 25.52 6.27
N LYS A 57 -0.73 25.56 7.17
CA LYS A 57 -0.93 25.93 8.59
C LYS A 57 -1.53 27.32 8.73
N SER A 58 -0.96 28.32 8.06
CA SER A 58 -1.47 29.69 8.11
C SER A 58 -2.89 29.81 7.54
N SER A 59 -3.21 29.07 6.48
CA SER A 59 -4.56 28.99 5.92
C SER A 59 -5.58 28.39 6.90
N ILE A 60 -5.19 27.32 7.62
CA ILE A 60 -6.04 26.68 8.64
C ILE A 60 -6.28 27.62 9.82
N ILE A 61 -5.25 28.31 10.31
CA ILE A 61 -5.38 29.27 11.42
C ILE A 61 -6.33 30.41 11.02
N ARG A 62 -6.19 30.94 9.80
CA ARG A 62 -7.05 32.00 9.28
C ARG A 62 -8.50 31.55 9.09
N TRP A 63 -8.70 30.32 8.63
CA TRP A 63 -10.04 29.73 8.53
C TRP A 63 -10.66 29.50 9.91
N TRP A 64 -9.91 28.96 10.86
CA TRP A 64 -10.40 28.67 12.21
C TRP A 64 -10.76 29.95 12.98
N THR A 65 -9.96 31.00 12.80
CA THR A 65 -10.28 32.34 13.34
C THR A 65 -11.52 32.93 12.68
N ALA A 66 -11.69 32.80 11.36
CA ALA A 66 -12.89 33.25 10.66
C ALA A 66 -14.17 32.52 11.10
N VAL A 67 -14.12 31.19 11.30
CA VAL A 67 -15.27 30.38 11.75
C VAL A 67 -15.69 30.71 13.18
N ASN A 68 -14.75 31.14 14.02
CA ASN A 68 -15.04 31.51 15.40
C ASN A 68 -15.23 33.02 15.61
N ALA A 69 -15.03 33.86 14.58
CA ALA A 69 -15.13 35.31 14.69
C ALA A 69 -16.54 35.78 15.11
N ASP A 70 -17.59 35.17 14.55
CA ASP A 70 -18.99 35.50 14.87
C ASP A 70 -19.45 34.98 16.25
N LYS A 71 -18.73 34.00 16.82
CA LYS A 71 -19.05 33.44 18.15
C LYS A 71 -18.37 34.21 19.29
N GLN A 72 -17.42 35.10 18.98
CA GLN A 72 -16.75 35.93 19.97
C GLN A 72 -17.70 37.06 20.41
N PRO A 73 -17.95 37.24 21.72
CA PRO A 73 -18.71 38.40 22.19
C PRO A 73 -17.98 39.69 21.77
N LYS A 74 -18.70 40.64 21.16
CA LYS A 74 -18.11 41.93 20.76
C LYS A 74 -17.51 42.61 22.01
N PRO A 75 -16.21 42.99 22.00
CA PRO A 75 -15.56 43.57 23.16
C PRO A 75 -16.23 44.91 23.49
N ASN A 76 -16.98 44.95 24.59
CA ASN A 76 -17.57 46.16 25.12
C ASN A 76 -16.49 46.89 25.93
N PRO A 77 -16.02 48.09 25.54
CA PRO A 77 -14.95 48.79 26.24
C PRO A 77 -15.31 49.19 27.67
N ALA A 78 -16.62 49.26 28.00
CA ALA A 78 -17.10 49.51 29.36
C ALA A 78 -17.10 48.26 30.26
N ARG A 79 -16.81 47.07 29.70
CA ARG A 79 -16.79 45.77 30.40
C ARG A 79 -15.47 45.03 30.14
N MET A 80 -14.39 45.76 29.92
CA MET A 80 -13.03 45.21 29.88
C MET A 80 -12.54 45.08 31.31
N VAL A 81 -12.40 43.84 31.77
CA VAL A 81 -11.88 43.49 33.09
C VAL A 81 -10.52 42.85 32.88
N THR A 82 -9.52 43.20 33.70
CA THR A 82 -8.19 42.62 33.55
C THR A 82 -8.23 41.12 33.88
N VAL A 83 -7.34 40.30 33.29
CA VAL A 83 -7.33 38.82 33.50
C VAL A 83 -7.25 38.45 34.99
N GLN A 84 -6.71 39.34 35.82
CA GLN A 84 -6.55 39.17 37.27
C GLN A 84 -7.86 39.43 38.05
N GLU A 85 -8.77 40.22 37.50
CA GLU A 85 -10.07 40.58 38.10
C GLU A 85 -11.21 39.65 37.64
N LEU A 86 -10.90 38.65 36.80
CA LEU A 86 -11.82 37.59 36.42
C LEU A 86 -11.51 36.32 37.23
N PRO A 87 -11.96 36.20 38.49
CA PRO A 87 -11.89 34.94 39.19
C PRO A 87 -12.79 33.95 38.44
N ILE A 88 -12.18 33.13 37.58
CA ILE A 88 -12.86 32.04 36.84
C ILE A 88 -13.48 31.04 37.83
N TYR A 89 -13.00 31.03 39.07
CA TYR A 89 -13.48 30.19 40.16
C TYR A 89 -13.76 31.09 41.36
N SER A 90 -14.94 30.97 41.97
CA SER A 90 -15.21 31.59 43.27
C SER A 90 -14.26 30.99 44.32
N ASP A 91 -13.64 31.82 45.15
CA ASP A 91 -12.81 31.37 46.29
C ASP A 91 -13.60 30.58 47.36
N GLU A 92 -14.92 30.54 47.23
CA GLU A 92 -15.80 29.65 47.97
C GLU A 92 -15.51 28.20 47.54
N LYS A 93 -14.61 27.53 48.26
CA LYS A 93 -14.41 26.09 48.17
C LYS A 93 -15.62 25.42 48.83
N PRO A 94 -16.60 24.86 48.10
CA PRO A 94 -17.65 24.09 48.75
C PRO A 94 -16.97 22.93 49.51
N TYR A 95 -17.40 22.69 50.75
CA TYR A 95 -16.96 21.54 51.53
C TYR A 95 -17.42 20.27 50.80
N TYR A 96 -16.52 19.70 50.00
CA TYR A 96 -16.73 18.43 49.35
C TYR A 96 -16.47 17.35 50.40
N LYS A 97 -17.51 16.59 50.74
CA LYS A 97 -17.31 15.31 51.41
C LYS A 97 -16.89 14.37 50.30
N GLU A 98 -15.60 14.03 50.25
CA GLU A 98 -15.09 12.99 49.35
C GLU A 98 -15.75 11.68 49.77
N VAL A 99 -16.91 11.41 49.17
CA VAL A 99 -17.55 10.11 49.27
C VAL A 99 -16.61 9.17 48.51
N GLU A 100 -16.08 8.18 49.21
CA GLU A 100 -15.35 7.08 48.61
C GLU A 100 -16.35 6.32 47.71
N GLU A 101 -16.52 6.80 46.48
CA GLU A 101 -17.37 6.18 45.47
C GLU A 101 -16.74 4.84 45.13
N LEU A 102 -17.33 3.77 45.65
CA LEU A 102 -16.99 2.41 45.29
C LEU A 102 -17.11 2.30 43.76
N PRO A 103 -16.01 2.05 43.03
CA PRO A 103 -15.98 2.21 41.59
C PRO A 103 -17.02 1.28 40.97
N MET A 104 -18.00 1.86 40.28
CA MET A 104 -18.98 1.09 39.53
C MET A 104 -18.25 0.12 38.60
N SER A 105 -18.76 -1.10 38.43
CA SER A 105 -18.11 -2.17 37.67
C SER A 105 -17.62 -1.70 36.29
N ILE A 106 -18.38 -0.86 35.60
CA ILE A 106 -18.02 -0.31 34.28
C ILE A 106 -16.83 0.67 34.33
N GLN A 107 -16.71 1.49 35.38
CA GLN A 107 -15.56 2.39 35.55
C GLN A 107 -14.27 1.59 35.81
N LYS A 108 -14.37 0.46 36.52
CA LYS A 108 -13.26 -0.44 36.75
C LYS A 108 -12.76 -1.07 35.45
N GLU A 109 -13.67 -1.48 34.57
CA GLU A 109 -13.34 -2.04 33.24
C GLU A 109 -12.70 -0.99 32.32
N MET A 110 -13.24 0.22 32.26
CA MET A 110 -12.64 1.34 31.50
C MET A 110 -11.24 1.69 32.00
N ALA A 111 -11.05 1.71 33.33
CA ALA A 111 -9.74 1.95 33.93
C ALA A 111 -8.75 0.82 33.64
N LEU A 112 -9.23 -0.44 33.62
CA LEU A 112 -8.42 -1.60 33.24
C LEU A 112 -7.99 -1.52 31.77
N LEU A 113 -8.92 -1.21 30.86
CA LEU A 113 -8.66 -1.05 29.45
C LEU A 113 -7.65 0.08 29.20
N ARG A 114 -7.82 1.22 29.89
CA ARG A 114 -6.89 2.35 29.81
C ARG A 114 -5.49 1.97 30.30
N ARG A 115 -5.39 1.26 31.41
CA ARG A 115 -4.10 0.80 31.96
C ARG A 115 -3.44 -0.23 31.05
N ALA A 116 -4.21 -1.16 30.49
CA ALA A 116 -3.72 -2.15 29.54
C ALA A 116 -3.24 -1.50 28.24
N ALA A 117 -4.01 -0.54 27.71
CA ALA A 117 -3.63 0.23 26.53
C ALA A 117 -2.36 1.06 26.80
N LEU A 118 -2.30 1.80 27.92
CA LEU A 118 -1.12 2.59 28.28
C LEU A 118 0.12 1.73 28.49
N ARG A 119 0.00 0.55 29.11
CA ARG A 119 1.12 -0.41 29.21
C ARG A 119 1.59 -0.86 27.83
N ARG A 120 0.66 -1.21 26.94
CA ARG A 120 1.00 -1.65 25.59
C ARG A 120 1.65 -0.55 24.76
N PHE A 121 1.17 0.68 24.86
CA PHE A 121 1.75 1.84 24.19
C PHE A 121 3.09 2.28 24.80
N GLY A 122 3.28 2.10 26.11
CA GLY A 122 4.56 2.34 26.79
C GLY A 122 5.68 1.45 26.26
N ASP A 123 5.43 0.16 26.09
CA ASP A 123 6.38 -0.79 25.50
C ASP A 123 6.75 -0.45 24.04
N PHE A 124 5.78 0.10 23.28
CA PHE A 124 6.06 0.61 21.94
C PHE A 124 6.91 1.88 21.96
N GLY A 125 6.75 2.75 22.97
CA GLY A 125 7.53 3.99 23.12
C GLY A 125 9.04 3.76 23.22
N GLU A 126 9.48 2.78 24.02
CA GLU A 126 10.91 2.40 24.07
C GLU A 126 11.42 1.83 22.74
N SER A 127 10.59 1.04 22.07
CA SER A 127 10.93 0.50 20.75
C SER A 127 11.09 1.62 19.71
N TYR A 128 10.33 2.71 19.81
CA TYR A 128 10.41 3.87 18.90
C TYR A 128 11.74 4.61 19.00
N LEU A 129 12.30 4.79 20.21
CA LEU A 129 13.61 5.43 20.38
C LEU A 129 14.74 4.59 19.75
N ASN A 130 14.66 3.26 19.89
CA ASN A 130 15.60 2.34 19.24
C ASN A 130 15.40 2.29 17.71
N VAL A 131 14.17 2.49 17.24
CA VAL A 131 13.83 2.57 15.81
C VAL A 131 14.36 3.84 15.18
N GLU A 132 14.46 4.97 15.89
CA GLU A 132 15.00 6.20 15.31
C GLU A 132 16.50 6.09 14.98
N GLU A 133 17.28 5.43 15.84
CA GLU A 133 18.69 5.19 15.56
C GLU A 133 18.89 4.15 14.45
N LYS A 134 18.07 3.09 14.46
CA LYS A 134 18.07 2.06 13.40
C LYS A 134 17.57 2.63 12.07
N SER A 135 16.61 3.54 12.07
CA SER A 135 16.09 4.16 10.86
C SER A 135 17.16 5.03 10.22
N LYS A 136 17.91 5.81 11.01
CA LYS A 136 19.07 6.57 10.51
C LYS A 136 20.12 5.67 9.84
N LYS A 137 20.41 4.50 10.44
CA LYS A 137 21.32 3.50 9.84
C LYS A 137 20.77 2.96 8.51
N VAL A 138 19.47 2.67 8.45
CA VAL A 138 18.79 2.21 7.22
C VAL A 138 18.71 3.32 6.17
N PHE A 139 18.54 4.58 6.56
CA PHE A 139 18.54 5.72 5.65
C PHE A 139 19.93 5.99 5.08
N ASN A 140 20.97 5.91 5.91
CA ASN A 140 22.35 6.06 5.45
C ASN A 140 22.73 4.94 4.47
N SER A 141 22.39 3.68 4.77
CA SER A 141 22.62 2.59 3.83
C SER A 141 21.76 2.73 2.56
N ALA A 142 20.51 3.16 2.68
CA ALA A 142 19.65 3.45 1.54
C ALA A 142 20.20 4.59 0.67
N GLN A 143 20.87 5.58 1.25
CA GLN A 143 21.50 6.70 0.53
C GLN A 143 22.73 6.23 -0.25
N GLU A 144 23.52 5.31 0.29
CA GLU A 144 24.61 4.66 -0.43
C GLU A 144 24.08 3.83 -1.60
N PHE A 145 23.05 3.00 -1.36
CA PHE A 145 22.36 2.31 -2.44
C PHE A 145 21.85 3.29 -3.49
N GLN A 146 21.22 4.40 -3.10
CA GLN A 146 20.70 5.40 -4.04
C GLN A 146 21.77 5.96 -4.98
N ARG A 147 23.01 6.12 -4.52
CA ARG A 147 24.14 6.51 -5.39
C ARG A 147 24.53 5.40 -6.36
N PHE A 148 24.52 4.15 -5.94
CA PHE A 148 24.68 3.01 -6.86
C PHE A 148 23.51 2.87 -7.84
N LEU A 149 22.27 3.16 -7.42
CA LEU A 149 21.10 3.18 -8.31
C LEU A 149 21.17 4.30 -9.37
N GLN A 150 21.94 5.36 -9.09
CA GLN A 150 22.13 6.51 -9.96
C GLN A 150 23.00 6.21 -11.19
N GLU A 151 23.86 5.20 -11.11
CA GLU A 151 24.74 4.78 -12.20
C GLU A 151 24.01 3.82 -13.15
N ASP A 152 23.07 3.01 -12.64
CA ASP A 152 22.31 1.97 -13.38
C ASP A 152 20.79 2.25 -13.47
N TYR A 153 20.41 3.49 -13.80
CA TYR A 153 19.02 3.97 -13.78
C TYR A 153 18.01 3.19 -14.63
N GLY A 154 18.44 2.38 -15.59
CA GLY A 154 17.53 1.73 -16.55
C GLY A 154 16.82 0.48 -16.02
N LEU A 155 17.45 -0.28 -15.13
CA LEU A 155 17.00 -1.64 -14.76
C LEU A 155 16.22 -1.67 -13.45
N LEU A 156 16.62 -0.86 -12.48
CA LEU A 156 16.07 -0.87 -11.11
C LEU A 156 14.65 -0.29 -11.02
N PRO A 157 14.32 0.86 -11.66
CA PRO A 157 12.94 1.35 -11.68
C PRO A 157 11.99 0.39 -12.40
N LYS A 158 12.46 -0.34 -13.41
CA LYS A 158 11.67 -1.36 -14.11
C LYS A 158 11.40 -2.58 -13.23
N ALA A 159 12.40 -3.06 -12.50
CA ALA A 159 12.23 -4.16 -11.54
C ALA A 159 11.32 -3.74 -10.38
N ALA A 160 11.45 -2.52 -9.88
CA ALA A 160 10.59 -1.96 -8.84
C ALA A 160 9.14 -1.82 -9.31
N ALA A 161 8.90 -1.40 -10.56
CA ALA A 161 7.55 -1.33 -11.11
C ALA A 161 6.88 -2.72 -11.18
N ILE A 162 7.65 -3.75 -11.55
CA ILE A 162 7.16 -5.14 -11.58
C ILE A 162 6.83 -5.63 -10.17
N THR A 163 7.68 -5.37 -9.18
CA THR A 163 7.44 -5.82 -7.80
C THR A 163 6.23 -5.12 -7.18
N ILE A 164 6.06 -3.82 -7.41
CA ILE A 164 4.88 -3.07 -6.98
C ILE A 164 3.62 -3.62 -7.66
N GLY A 165 3.66 -3.86 -8.98
CA GLY A 165 2.54 -4.44 -9.71
C GLY A 165 2.13 -5.83 -9.21
N GLY A 166 3.11 -6.70 -8.92
CA GLY A 166 2.87 -8.03 -8.34
C GLY A 166 2.31 -7.96 -6.92
N LEU A 167 2.87 -7.10 -6.08
CA LEU A 167 2.42 -6.90 -4.71
C LEU A 167 0.98 -6.36 -4.69
N THR A 168 0.68 -5.35 -5.53
CA THR A 168 -0.67 -4.80 -5.66
C THR A 168 -1.67 -5.87 -6.13
N GLY A 169 -1.30 -6.70 -7.11
CA GLY A 169 -2.13 -7.84 -7.56
C GLY A 169 -2.37 -8.87 -6.46
N PHE A 170 -1.36 -9.16 -5.65
CA PHE A 170 -1.46 -10.08 -4.53
C PHE A 170 -2.37 -9.56 -3.40
N PHE A 171 -2.23 -8.28 -3.02
CA PHE A 171 -3.11 -7.65 -2.04
C PHE A 171 -4.58 -7.66 -2.49
N LEU A 172 -4.83 -7.42 -3.79
CA LEU A 172 -6.18 -7.50 -4.35
C LEU A 172 -6.76 -8.94 -4.34
N GLY A 173 -5.90 -9.95 -4.41
CA GLY A 173 -6.27 -11.36 -4.35
C GLY A 173 -6.45 -11.91 -2.93
N MET A 174 -6.01 -11.20 -1.88
CA MET A 174 -5.95 -11.68 -0.50
C MET A 174 -7.32 -12.00 0.12
N LYS A 175 -8.40 -11.37 -0.37
CA LYS A 175 -9.77 -11.62 0.11
C LYS A 175 -10.43 -12.87 -0.52
N LYS A 176 -9.76 -13.56 -1.44
CA LYS A 176 -10.32 -14.71 -2.18
C LYS A 176 -9.40 -15.94 -2.09
N SER A 177 -9.87 -17.08 -2.63
CA SER A 177 -9.15 -18.36 -2.67
C SER A 177 -7.70 -18.23 -3.11
N VAL A 178 -6.84 -19.11 -2.59
CA VAL A 178 -5.39 -19.18 -2.87
C VAL A 178 -5.07 -19.18 -4.36
N PHE A 179 -5.87 -19.86 -5.20
CA PHE A 179 -5.68 -19.86 -6.65
C PHE A 179 -5.83 -18.46 -7.25
N ARG A 180 -6.83 -17.71 -6.78
CA ARG A 180 -7.10 -16.36 -7.28
C ARG A 180 -6.00 -15.38 -6.86
N ARG A 181 -5.38 -15.59 -5.69
CA ARG A 181 -4.21 -14.84 -5.23
C ARG A 181 -3.01 -15.01 -6.16
N PHE A 182 -2.74 -16.23 -6.62
CA PHE A 182 -1.68 -16.47 -7.60
C PHE A 182 -2.00 -15.88 -8.97
N LEU A 183 -3.24 -16.01 -9.46
CA LEU A 183 -3.65 -15.43 -10.73
C LEU A 183 -3.53 -13.89 -10.74
N TYR A 184 -4.01 -13.20 -9.70
CA TYR A 184 -3.93 -11.74 -9.64
C TYR A 184 -2.49 -11.24 -9.49
N SER A 185 -1.67 -11.91 -8.69
CA SER A 185 -0.24 -11.60 -8.58
C SER A 185 0.49 -11.81 -9.92
N GLY A 186 0.24 -12.96 -10.58
CA GLY A 186 0.80 -13.27 -11.89
C GLY A 186 0.39 -12.28 -12.96
N MET A 187 -0.88 -11.88 -13.02
CA MET A 187 -1.35 -10.83 -13.94
C MET A 187 -0.71 -9.47 -13.65
N GLY A 188 -0.53 -9.10 -12.38
CA GLY A 188 0.16 -7.86 -11.98
C GLY A 188 1.64 -7.84 -12.41
N LEU A 189 2.34 -8.95 -12.18
CA LEU A 189 3.72 -9.14 -12.64
C LEU A 189 3.81 -9.12 -14.17
N LEU A 190 2.94 -9.87 -14.85
CA LEU A 190 2.99 -10.07 -16.30
C LEU A 190 2.64 -8.79 -17.06
N THR A 191 1.64 -8.03 -16.62
CA THR A 191 1.28 -6.75 -17.25
C THR A 191 2.38 -5.70 -17.09
N MET A 192 3.00 -5.59 -15.91
CA MET A 192 4.14 -4.68 -15.71
C MET A 192 5.39 -5.12 -16.46
N THR A 193 5.66 -6.43 -16.52
CA THR A 193 6.82 -6.99 -17.22
C THR A 193 6.68 -6.80 -18.74
N ALA A 194 5.50 -7.06 -19.30
CA ALA A 194 5.23 -6.86 -20.73
C ALA A 194 5.40 -5.39 -21.15
N PHE A 195 5.09 -4.45 -20.26
CA PHE A 195 5.28 -3.02 -20.52
C PHE A 195 6.74 -2.59 -20.39
N CYS A 196 7.48 -3.12 -19.41
CA CYS A 196 8.88 -2.73 -19.15
C CYS A 196 9.93 -3.47 -20.01
N TYR A 197 9.62 -4.68 -20.48
CA TYR A 197 10.51 -5.61 -21.21
C TYR A 197 9.77 -6.36 -22.33
N PRO A 198 9.32 -5.67 -23.39
CA PRO A 198 8.47 -6.26 -24.42
C PRO A 198 9.20 -7.34 -25.24
N TYR A 199 10.49 -7.16 -25.53
CA TYR A 199 11.25 -8.09 -26.38
C TYR A 199 11.57 -9.40 -25.62
N GLU A 200 11.98 -9.26 -24.37
CA GLU A 200 12.30 -10.37 -23.48
C GLU A 200 11.03 -11.14 -23.11
N ALA A 201 9.91 -10.45 -22.86
CA ALA A 201 8.63 -11.09 -22.60
C ALA A 201 8.16 -11.92 -23.80
N ILE A 202 8.31 -11.43 -25.03
CA ILE A 202 7.95 -12.19 -26.24
C ILE A 202 8.83 -13.44 -26.37
N ALA A 203 10.14 -13.31 -26.17
CA ALA A 203 11.07 -14.44 -26.25
C ALA A 203 10.72 -15.54 -25.23
N VAL A 204 10.50 -15.17 -23.97
CA VAL A 204 10.13 -16.11 -22.90
C VAL A 204 8.75 -16.72 -23.13
N THR A 205 7.79 -15.96 -23.65
CA THR A 205 6.45 -16.48 -23.95
C THR A 205 6.51 -17.52 -25.08
N ARG A 206 7.35 -17.29 -26.10
CA ARG A 206 7.56 -18.24 -27.21
C ARG A 206 8.16 -19.55 -26.73
N THR A 207 9.25 -19.49 -25.96
CA THR A 207 9.89 -20.69 -25.42
C THR A 207 8.96 -21.44 -24.46
N ALA A 208 8.24 -20.72 -23.59
CA ALA A 208 7.25 -21.33 -22.69
C ALA A 208 6.13 -22.04 -23.47
N PHE A 209 5.67 -21.45 -24.57
CA PHE A 209 4.64 -22.06 -25.42
C PHE A 209 5.14 -23.33 -26.12
N GLU A 210 6.36 -23.30 -26.67
CA GLU A 210 6.99 -24.45 -27.31
C GLU A 210 7.21 -25.60 -26.33
N HIS A 211 7.78 -25.32 -25.16
CA HIS A 211 7.96 -26.32 -24.10
C HIS A 211 6.63 -26.83 -23.55
N GLY A 212 5.63 -25.95 -23.40
CA GLY A 212 4.29 -26.34 -22.97
C GLY A 212 3.61 -27.27 -23.96
N LYS A 213 3.74 -26.99 -25.26
CA LYS A 213 3.24 -27.87 -26.32
C LYS A 213 3.94 -29.23 -26.30
N MET A 214 5.27 -29.25 -26.21
CA MET A 214 6.03 -30.50 -26.13
C MET A 214 5.67 -31.31 -24.88
N ALA A 215 5.56 -30.67 -23.72
CA ALA A 215 5.16 -31.33 -22.48
C ALA A 215 3.74 -31.92 -22.57
N TRP A 216 2.81 -31.19 -23.19
CA TRP A 216 1.45 -31.67 -23.42
C TRP A 216 1.40 -32.87 -24.38
N GLU A 217 2.13 -32.81 -25.49
CA GLU A 217 2.21 -33.92 -26.44
C GLU A 217 2.82 -35.17 -25.81
N ASN A 218 3.85 -35.01 -24.97
CA ASN A 218 4.44 -36.09 -24.21
C ASN A 218 3.46 -36.68 -23.19
N PHE A 219 2.67 -35.85 -22.51
CA PHE A 219 1.63 -36.30 -21.59
C PHE A 219 0.52 -37.06 -22.32
N ALA A 220 0.06 -36.54 -23.46
CA ALA A 220 -0.98 -37.16 -24.28
C ALA A 220 -0.53 -38.50 -24.90
N ARG A 221 0.78 -38.69 -25.10
CA ARG A 221 1.39 -39.96 -25.57
C ARG A 221 1.92 -40.84 -24.45
N SER A 222 1.72 -40.48 -23.18
CA SER A 222 2.25 -41.27 -22.06
C SER A 222 1.65 -42.68 -22.12
N PRO A 223 2.48 -43.74 -22.18
CA PRO A 223 1.99 -45.10 -22.13
C PRO A 223 1.24 -45.34 -20.81
N GLU A 224 0.24 -46.22 -20.83
CA GLU A 224 -0.44 -46.65 -19.61
C GLU A 224 0.59 -47.26 -18.64
N PRO A 225 0.47 -47.00 -17.33
CA PRO A 225 1.39 -47.57 -16.36
C PRO A 225 1.30 -49.11 -16.43
N PRO A 226 2.43 -49.83 -16.35
CA PRO A 226 2.39 -51.29 -16.31
C PRO A 226 1.54 -51.74 -15.12
N GLU A 227 0.60 -52.65 -15.38
CA GLU A 227 -0.24 -53.27 -14.35
C GLU A 227 0.68 -53.83 -13.26
N TYR A 228 0.62 -53.26 -12.05
CA TYR A 228 1.28 -53.87 -10.90
C TYR A 228 0.42 -55.07 -10.52
N SER A 229 0.85 -56.28 -10.88
CA SER A 229 0.32 -57.47 -10.24
C SER A 229 0.72 -57.40 -8.77
N VAL A 230 -0.28 -57.30 -7.88
CA VAL A 230 -0.11 -57.49 -6.45
C VAL A 230 0.50 -58.87 -6.27
N ARG A 231 1.83 -58.94 -6.08
CA ARG A 231 2.50 -60.17 -5.70
C ARG A 231 1.97 -60.51 -4.31
N ALA A 232 1.11 -61.52 -4.26
CA ALA A 232 0.63 -62.13 -3.03
C ALA A 232 1.77 -62.90 -2.37
N ASP A 233 2.78 -62.20 -1.87
CA ASP A 233 3.76 -62.76 -0.95
C ASP A 233 3.28 -62.48 0.48
N ALA A 234 2.15 -63.09 0.84
CA ALA A 234 1.78 -63.26 2.23
C ALA A 234 2.69 -64.37 2.80
N PRO A 235 3.45 -64.15 3.88
CA PRO A 235 4.21 -65.21 4.50
C PRO A 235 3.21 -66.21 5.13
N SER A 236 3.19 -67.43 4.60
CA SER A 236 2.56 -68.57 5.24
C SER A 236 3.26 -68.83 6.57
N SER A 237 2.62 -68.41 7.68
CA SER A 237 2.94 -68.89 9.01
C SER A 237 2.61 -70.39 9.06
N ASN A 238 3.61 -71.24 8.81
CA ASN A 238 3.52 -72.65 9.14
C ASN A 238 3.59 -72.79 10.66
N SER A 239 2.44 -73.09 11.25
CA SER A 239 2.32 -73.81 12.50
C SER A 239 2.71 -75.27 12.27
N GLU A 240 3.78 -75.76 12.90
CA GLU A 240 3.92 -77.17 13.28
C GLU A 240 5.02 -77.36 14.34
N GLN A 241 4.56 -77.84 15.51
CA GLN A 241 5.21 -78.67 16.54
C GLN A 241 6.50 -78.24 17.26
#